data_AF-A0A8J7E4I1-F1
#
_entry.id   AF-A0A8J7E4I1-F1
#
_cell.length_a   1.000
_cell.length_b   1.000
_cell.length_c   1.000
_cell.angle_alpha   90.00
_cell.angle_beta   90.00
_cell.angle_gamma   90.00
#
_symmetry.space_group_name_H-M   'P 1'
#
loop_
_entity.id
_entity.type
_entity.pdbx_description
1 polymer ?
#
loop_
_entity_poly.entity_id
_entity_poly.type
_entity_poly.pdbx_seq_one_letter_code
_entity_poly.pdbx_strand_id
1 'polypeptide(L)'
;MKLFNIPTSMFKPTLALLTLALALGCSHLVSRADSDHGHTPSHDMGDSHGAGESHSNESHHHSTLEIPAGQPVPTVTLMIYPDPEQGWNLEVLTTHFSFAPEQVNLANSPGSGHAHLYINGEKISRLYGPWLHLPELPSGQTEITVGLNANGHEALTHNGQKIEATIVVEVP
;
A
#
# COMPACT_ATOMS: atom_id res chain seq x y z
N MET A 1 -43.95 -2.30 11.97
CA MET A 1 -43.94 -1.64 10.64
C MET A 1 -44.08 -0.14 10.80
N LYS A 2 -42.96 0.58 10.72
CA LYS A 2 -42.90 2.01 10.43
C LYS A 2 -41.68 2.21 9.54
N LEU A 3 -41.93 2.37 8.25
CA LEU A 3 -40.93 2.65 7.22
C LEU A 3 -40.53 4.13 7.36
N PHE A 4 -39.25 4.38 7.61
CA PHE A 4 -38.68 5.73 7.52
C PHE A 4 -38.15 5.92 6.09
N ASN A 5 -38.82 6.79 5.32
CA ASN A 5 -38.34 7.27 4.04
C ASN A 5 -37.19 8.26 4.27
N ILE A 6 -36.01 7.97 3.72
CA ILE A 6 -34.90 8.93 3.62
C ILE A 6 -34.98 9.57 2.24
N PRO A 7 -35.06 10.90 2.11
CA PRO A 7 -35.03 11.56 0.81
C PRO A 7 -33.63 11.52 0.21
N THR A 8 -33.53 11.01 -1.02
CA THR A 8 -32.32 11.01 -1.85
C THR A 8 -32.02 12.43 -2.34
N SER A 9 -31.16 13.15 -1.58
CA SER A 9 -30.61 14.42 -2.03
C SER A 9 -29.49 14.17 -3.06
N MET A 10 -29.86 14.36 -4.32
CA MET A 10 -29.05 14.45 -5.53
C MET A 10 -27.80 15.34 -5.33
N PHE A 11 -26.64 14.72 -5.12
CA PHE A 11 -25.34 15.40 -5.18
C PHE A 11 -24.90 15.51 -6.64
N LYS A 12 -24.80 16.74 -7.16
CA LYS A 12 -24.22 17.03 -8.49
C LYS A 12 -22.72 17.29 -8.31
N PRO A 13 -21.81 16.47 -8.86
CA PRO A 13 -20.39 16.78 -8.84
C PRO A 13 -20.11 17.88 -9.87
N THR A 14 -19.62 19.04 -9.40
CA THR A 14 -19.15 20.09 -10.30
C THR A 14 -17.68 19.81 -10.61
N LEU A 15 -17.41 19.37 -11.82
CA LEU A 15 -16.07 19.02 -12.32
C LEU A 15 -15.27 20.31 -12.53
N ALA A 16 -14.30 20.59 -11.67
CA ALA A 16 -13.34 21.68 -11.87
C ALA A 16 -12.14 21.15 -12.68
N LEU A 17 -12.08 21.53 -13.96
CA LEU A 17 -10.99 21.20 -14.87
C LEU A 17 -9.83 22.20 -14.64
N LEU A 18 -8.75 21.77 -13.98
CA LEU A 18 -7.54 22.58 -13.82
C LEU A 18 -6.55 22.24 -14.94
N THR A 19 -6.56 23.01 -16.02
CA THR A 19 -5.55 22.91 -17.09
C THR A 19 -4.29 23.66 -16.65
N LEU A 20 -3.24 22.95 -16.27
CA LEU A 20 -1.91 23.54 -16.10
C LEU A 20 -1.03 23.21 -17.31
N ALA A 21 -0.91 24.18 -18.22
CA ALA A 21 0.06 24.15 -19.30
C ALA A 21 1.39 24.72 -18.79
N LEU A 22 2.46 23.93 -18.85
CA LEU A 22 3.83 24.45 -18.72
C LEU A 22 4.65 23.98 -19.92
N ALA A 23 4.93 24.92 -20.81
CA ALA A 23 5.81 24.75 -21.96
C ALA A 23 6.95 25.76 -21.87
N LEU A 24 8.16 25.26 -21.59
CA LEU A 24 9.47 25.89 -21.77
C LEU A 24 10.43 24.69 -21.94
N GLY A 25 11.18 24.44 -23.01
CA GLY A 25 11.62 25.26 -24.13
C GLY A 25 13.16 25.22 -24.20
N CYS A 26 13.70 24.48 -25.19
CA CYS A 26 15.08 24.55 -25.76
C CYS A 26 16.28 24.11 -24.89
N SER A 27 17.45 23.69 -25.39
CA SER A 27 17.92 22.77 -26.45
C SER A 27 19.48 22.79 -26.37
N HIS A 28 20.15 21.73 -26.88
CA HIS A 28 21.61 21.61 -27.14
C HIS A 28 22.52 21.36 -25.90
N LEU A 29 23.49 20.43 -25.88
CA LEU A 29 24.46 20.03 -26.90
C LEU A 29 24.87 18.56 -26.81
N VAL A 30 25.20 18.01 -27.97
CA VAL A 30 25.95 16.77 -28.18
C VAL A 30 27.44 17.05 -27.95
N SER A 31 28.15 16.20 -27.23
CA SER A 31 29.58 16.02 -27.44
C SER A 31 29.95 14.55 -27.28
N ARG A 32 30.41 13.95 -28.38
CA ARG A 32 31.12 12.67 -28.41
C ARG A 32 32.57 12.96 -28.02
N ALA A 33 33.13 12.15 -27.14
CA ALA A 33 34.56 11.93 -27.08
C ALA A 33 34.80 10.42 -27.19
N ASP A 34 35.30 10.01 -28.36
CA ASP A 34 35.97 8.73 -28.58
C ASP A 34 37.28 8.72 -27.78
N SER A 35 37.56 7.62 -27.11
CA SER A 35 38.92 7.26 -26.70
C SER A 35 39.02 5.73 -26.73
N ASP A 36 39.46 5.29 -27.89
CA ASP A 36 40.04 3.99 -28.19
C ASP A 36 41.29 3.75 -27.30
N HIS A 37 41.46 2.52 -26.83
CA HIS A 37 42.70 1.72 -26.91
C HIS A 37 42.70 0.55 -25.91
N GLY A 38 42.76 -0.67 -26.44
CA GLY A 38 43.79 -1.62 -26.01
C GLY A 38 43.37 -2.93 -25.32
N HIS A 39 43.20 -3.95 -26.15
CA HIS A 39 43.71 -5.33 -26.01
C HIS A 39 43.30 -6.26 -24.84
N THR A 40 42.62 -7.33 -25.26
CA THR A 40 42.46 -8.65 -24.62
C THR A 40 43.80 -9.40 -24.46
N PRO A 41 43.93 -10.36 -23.52
CA PRO A 41 43.62 -11.75 -23.90
C PRO A 41 42.92 -12.61 -22.82
N SER A 42 42.29 -13.65 -23.35
CA SER A 42 41.59 -14.81 -22.79
C SER A 42 42.21 -15.54 -21.59
N HIS A 43 41.38 -15.84 -20.59
CA HIS A 43 41.35 -17.02 -19.70
C HIS A 43 39.94 -17.04 -19.07
N ASP A 44 39.18 -18.09 -18.84
CA ASP A 44 39.17 -19.53 -19.09
C ASP A 44 37.70 -19.94 -18.88
N MET A 45 37.18 -20.88 -19.67
CA MET A 45 35.78 -21.33 -19.60
C MET A 45 35.65 -22.43 -18.54
N GLY A 46 34.92 -22.16 -17.47
CA GLY A 46 34.48 -23.16 -16.49
C GLY A 46 32.95 -23.29 -16.50
N ASP A 47 32.45 -24.29 -17.23
CA ASP A 47 31.10 -24.83 -17.11
C ASP A 47 30.92 -25.50 -15.73
N SER A 48 29.81 -25.22 -15.03
CA SER A 48 28.93 -26.25 -14.42
C SER A 48 28.06 -25.71 -13.27
N HIS A 49 26.75 -25.83 -13.49
CA HIS A 49 25.70 -26.23 -12.54
C HIS A 49 25.46 -25.40 -11.28
N GLY A 50 24.33 -24.67 -11.30
CA GLY A 50 23.12 -25.21 -10.65
C GLY A 50 22.84 -24.76 -9.22
N ALA A 51 21.62 -24.28 -9.05
CA ALA A 51 20.84 -24.22 -7.81
C ALA A 51 21.38 -23.29 -6.72
N GLY A 52 20.70 -22.15 -6.62
CA GLY A 52 20.80 -21.26 -5.49
C GLY A 52 20.05 -19.98 -5.76
N GLU A 53 18.76 -20.09 -6.10
CA GLU A 53 17.83 -19.00 -5.84
C GLU A 53 18.09 -18.55 -4.40
N SER A 54 18.71 -17.37 -4.27
CA SER A 54 18.72 -16.64 -3.01
C SER A 54 17.30 -16.09 -2.83
N HIS A 55 16.36 -17.01 -2.59
CA HIS A 55 15.26 -16.73 -1.71
C HIS A 55 15.90 -16.50 -0.37
N SER A 56 16.28 -15.24 -0.13
CA SER A 56 16.29 -14.71 1.22
C SER A 56 14.87 -14.99 1.73
N ASN A 57 14.77 -16.11 2.45
CA ASN A 57 13.71 -16.40 3.37
C ASN A 57 13.84 -15.31 4.43
N GLU A 58 13.36 -14.11 4.09
CA GLU A 58 13.16 -12.96 4.96
C GLU A 58 12.21 -13.45 6.02
N SER A 59 12.79 -14.07 7.04
CA SER A 59 12.16 -14.33 8.31
C SER A 59 11.53 -13.02 8.73
N HIS A 60 10.20 -12.92 8.59
CA HIS A 60 9.41 -11.73 8.81
C HIS A 60 9.45 -11.30 10.27
N HIS A 61 10.60 -10.80 10.73
CA HIS A 61 10.70 -10.05 11.96
C HIS A 61 10.01 -8.72 11.70
N HIS A 62 8.69 -8.72 11.82
CA HIS A 62 7.88 -7.51 11.75
C HIS A 62 8.29 -6.62 12.93
N SER A 63 9.17 -5.66 12.66
CA SER A 63 9.47 -4.60 13.61
C SER A 63 8.17 -3.89 13.98
N THR A 64 8.11 -3.35 15.19
CA THR A 64 6.94 -2.68 15.74
C THR A 64 7.30 -1.27 16.16
N LEU A 65 6.34 -0.36 16.06
CA LEU A 65 6.45 1.01 16.56
C LEU A 65 5.29 1.26 17.51
N GLU A 66 5.60 1.31 18.80
CA GLU A 66 4.62 1.60 19.84
C GLU A 66 4.21 3.07 19.81
N ILE A 67 2.90 3.33 19.90
CA ILE A 67 2.36 4.67 20.07
C ILE A 67 2.82 5.23 21.43
N PRO A 68 3.55 6.35 21.47
CA PRO A 68 4.03 6.90 22.73
C PRO A 68 2.89 7.29 23.67
N ALA A 69 3.10 7.07 24.97
CA ALA A 69 2.14 7.46 26.00
C ALA A 69 1.80 8.96 25.88
N GLY A 70 0.51 9.28 25.97
CA GLY A 70 0.00 10.65 25.87
C GLY A 70 -0.24 11.16 24.43
N GLN A 71 0.05 10.36 23.40
CA GLN A 71 -0.38 10.67 22.04
C GLN A 71 -1.76 10.07 21.72
N PRO A 72 -2.54 10.69 20.80
CA PRO A 72 -3.75 10.06 20.28
C PRO A 72 -3.42 8.73 19.61
N VAL A 73 -4.15 7.69 19.97
CA VAL A 73 -3.95 6.33 19.43
C VAL A 73 -4.68 6.22 18.10
N PRO A 74 -3.99 5.85 17.00
CA PRO A 74 -4.63 5.52 15.74
C PRO A 74 -5.70 4.45 15.88
N THR A 75 -6.77 4.55 15.11
CA THR A 75 -7.74 3.48 14.95
C THR A 75 -7.93 3.15 13.48
N VAL A 76 -8.38 1.93 13.20
CA VAL A 76 -8.76 1.48 11.87
C VAL A 76 -10.07 0.70 11.94
N THR A 77 -10.91 0.86 10.93
CA THR A 77 -12.17 0.13 10.74
C THR A 77 -12.34 -0.11 9.25
N LEU A 78 -12.93 -1.25 8.89
CA LEU A 78 -13.09 -1.66 7.50
C LEU A 78 -14.56 -1.72 7.11
N MET A 79 -14.84 -1.24 5.91
CA MET A 79 -16.09 -1.47 5.21
C MET A 79 -15.75 -2.10 3.87
N ILE A 80 -16.62 -3.00 3.40
CA ILE A 80 -16.47 -3.61 2.09
C ILE A 80 -17.79 -3.64 1.35
N TYR A 81 -17.73 -3.33 0.07
CA TYR A 81 -18.89 -3.16 -0.79
C TYR A 81 -18.69 -3.98 -2.06
N PRO A 82 -19.70 -4.74 -2.53
CA PRO A 82 -19.66 -5.28 -3.87
C PRO A 82 -19.50 -4.14 -4.88
N ASP A 83 -18.58 -4.30 -5.82
CA ASP A 83 -18.43 -3.36 -6.94
C ASP A 83 -19.53 -3.62 -7.99
N PRO A 84 -20.22 -2.57 -8.51
CA PRO A 84 -21.28 -2.75 -9.49
C PRO A 84 -20.85 -3.37 -10.82
N GLU A 85 -19.58 -3.25 -11.21
CA GLU A 85 -19.03 -3.86 -12.43
C GLU A 85 -18.44 -5.24 -12.11
N GLN A 86 -17.44 -5.31 -11.23
CA GLN A 86 -16.78 -6.56 -10.85
C GLN A 86 -15.96 -6.39 -9.58
N GLY A 87 -16.00 -7.38 -8.69
CA GLY A 87 -15.14 -7.42 -7.51
C GLY A 87 -15.73 -6.65 -6.32
N TRP A 88 -14.85 -6.02 -5.54
CA TRP A 88 -15.19 -5.38 -4.27
C TRP A 88 -14.44 -4.07 -4.08
N ASN A 89 -15.04 -3.12 -3.38
CA ASN A 89 -14.38 -1.92 -2.92
C ASN A 89 -14.17 -1.99 -1.40
N LEU A 90 -12.90 -2.01 -0.99
CA LEU A 90 -12.48 -1.91 0.40
C LEU A 90 -12.33 -0.44 0.79
N GLU A 91 -13.01 -0.02 1.85
CA GLU A 91 -12.84 1.27 2.50
C GLU A 91 -12.17 1.09 3.85
N VAL A 92 -11.08 1.82 4.06
CA VAL A 92 -10.29 1.86 5.29
C VAL A 92 -10.53 3.20 5.97
N LEU A 93 -11.32 3.16 7.04
CA LEU A 93 -11.62 4.31 7.87
C LEU A 93 -10.61 4.37 9.01
N THR A 94 -9.99 5.52 9.21
CA THR A 94 -9.01 5.71 10.28
C THR A 94 -9.31 6.96 11.11
N THR A 95 -8.87 6.94 12.37
CA THR A 95 -8.77 8.14 13.20
C THR A 95 -7.35 8.29 13.73
N HIS A 96 -6.90 9.52 13.95
CA HIS A 96 -5.55 9.83 14.43
C HIS A 96 -4.41 9.24 13.57
N PHE A 97 -4.71 8.92 12.31
CA PHE A 97 -3.77 8.38 11.34
C PHE A 97 -3.89 9.14 10.03
N SER A 98 -2.76 9.46 9.41
CA SER A 98 -2.68 10.04 8.08
C SER A 98 -1.91 9.11 7.16
N PHE A 99 -2.52 8.72 6.03
CA PHE A 99 -1.75 8.13 4.94
C PHE A 99 -0.72 9.14 4.44
N ALA A 100 0.54 8.73 4.38
CA ALA A 100 1.67 9.57 3.98
C ALA A 100 2.58 8.81 3.00
N PRO A 101 2.06 8.41 1.80
CA PRO A 101 2.81 7.63 0.82
C PRO A 101 4.08 8.32 0.32
N GLU A 102 4.10 9.65 0.31
CA GLU A 102 5.25 10.47 -0.07
C GLU A 102 6.42 10.36 0.92
N GLN A 103 6.19 9.75 2.09
CA GLN A 103 7.18 9.60 3.17
C GLN A 103 7.62 8.14 3.38
N VAL A 104 7.22 7.20 2.53
CA VAL A 104 7.62 5.78 2.64
C VAL A 104 9.15 5.65 2.61
N ASN A 105 9.69 4.77 3.46
CA ASN A 105 11.13 4.56 3.70
C ASN A 105 11.89 5.75 4.31
N LEU A 106 11.18 6.79 4.77
CA LEU A 106 11.75 7.89 5.55
C LEU A 106 11.57 7.65 7.05
N ALA A 107 11.91 8.66 7.86
CA ALA A 107 11.74 8.63 9.31
C ALA A 107 10.28 8.40 9.71
N ASN A 108 10.09 7.63 10.77
CA ASN A 108 8.78 7.24 11.26
C ASN A 108 8.07 8.31 12.08
N SER A 109 6.74 8.25 12.05
CA SER A 109 5.84 9.06 12.85
C SER A 109 4.69 8.18 13.35
N PRO A 110 4.40 8.13 14.67
CA PRO A 110 3.36 7.26 15.23
C PRO A 110 1.95 7.46 14.64
N GLY A 111 1.65 8.64 14.08
CA GLY A 111 0.35 8.99 13.51
C GLY A 111 0.29 9.04 11.99
N SER A 112 1.34 8.59 11.28
CA SER A 112 1.32 8.60 9.81
C SER A 112 2.12 7.47 9.18
N GLY A 113 1.62 7.00 8.04
CA GLY A 113 2.30 5.94 7.28
C GLY A 113 1.46 5.35 6.17
N HIS A 114 1.40 4.03 6.12
CA HIS A 114 0.59 3.28 5.16
C HIS A 114 -0.05 2.07 5.85
N ALA A 115 -0.96 1.35 5.18
CA ALA A 115 -1.55 0.14 5.74
C ALA A 115 -1.11 -1.10 4.97
N HIS A 116 -1.09 -2.27 5.61
CA HIS A 116 -0.86 -3.55 4.93
C HIS A 116 -2.17 -4.33 4.90
N LEU A 117 -2.56 -4.79 3.71
CA LEU A 117 -3.73 -5.62 3.48
C LEU A 117 -3.32 -7.09 3.47
N TYR A 118 -4.11 -7.90 4.18
CA TYR A 118 -4.03 -9.34 4.20
C TYR A 118 -5.38 -9.95 3.85
N ILE A 119 -5.37 -11.04 3.08
CA ILE A 119 -6.55 -11.86 2.77
C ILE A 119 -6.24 -13.28 3.25
N ASN A 120 -7.08 -13.83 4.13
CA ASN A 120 -6.88 -15.15 4.75
C ASN A 120 -5.47 -15.33 5.36
N GLY A 121 -4.94 -14.26 5.97
CA GLY A 121 -3.59 -14.22 6.56
C GLY A 121 -2.44 -14.01 5.57
N GLU A 122 -2.67 -14.07 4.26
CA GLU A 122 -1.66 -13.79 3.24
C GLU A 122 -1.58 -12.29 2.96
N LYS A 123 -0.37 -11.73 2.94
CA LYS A 123 -0.15 -10.32 2.63
C LYS A 123 -0.35 -10.06 1.14
N ILE A 124 -1.32 -9.21 0.80
CA ILE A 124 -1.69 -8.92 -0.59
C ILE A 124 -1.09 -7.63 -1.10
N SER A 125 -1.17 -6.55 -0.31
CA SER A 125 -0.75 -5.22 -0.79
C SER A 125 -0.44 -4.24 0.33
N ARG A 126 0.19 -3.13 -0.04
CA ARG A 126 0.25 -1.90 0.76
C ARG A 126 -0.87 -0.97 0.30
N LEU A 127 -1.53 -0.31 1.24
CA LEU A 127 -2.55 0.69 0.99
C LEU A 127 -1.99 2.07 1.31
N TYR A 128 -2.04 2.96 0.32
CA TYR A 128 -1.58 4.35 0.41
C TYR A 128 -2.73 5.35 0.51
N GLY A 129 -3.94 4.85 0.67
CA GLY A 129 -5.13 5.67 0.80
C GLY A 129 -6.30 4.85 1.35
N PRO A 130 -7.45 5.51 1.55
CA PRO A 130 -8.59 4.92 2.22
C PRO A 130 -9.40 3.95 1.34
N TRP A 131 -9.18 3.91 0.03
CA TRP A 131 -9.94 3.06 -0.88
C TRP A 131 -9.03 2.15 -1.69
N LEU A 132 -9.42 0.89 -1.83
CA LEU A 132 -8.82 -0.07 -2.74
C LEU A 132 -9.89 -0.90 -3.44
N HIS A 133 -9.78 -0.98 -4.76
CA HIS A 133 -10.54 -1.94 -5.55
C HIS A 133 -9.86 -3.32 -5.51
N LEU A 134 -10.63 -4.35 -5.19
CA LEU A 134 -10.24 -5.75 -5.14
C LEU A 134 -10.95 -6.48 -6.28
N PRO A 135 -10.25 -6.82 -7.38
CA PRO A 135 -10.90 -7.37 -8.57
C PRO A 135 -11.55 -8.74 -8.30
N GLU A 136 -11.01 -9.50 -7.35
CA GLU A 136 -11.54 -10.77 -6.90
C GLU A 136 -11.24 -11.00 -5.42
N LEU A 137 -12.05 -11.84 -4.79
CA LEU A 137 -11.80 -12.42 -3.48
C LEU A 137 -12.01 -13.95 -3.58
N PRO A 138 -11.32 -14.75 -2.76
CA PRO A 138 -11.58 -16.18 -2.68
C PRO A 138 -13.06 -16.46 -2.36
N SER A 139 -13.66 -17.45 -3.01
CA SER A 139 -15.04 -17.85 -2.73
C SER A 139 -15.20 -18.47 -1.35
N GLY A 140 -16.41 -18.37 -0.80
CA GLY A 140 -16.74 -18.78 0.56
C GLY A 140 -16.33 -17.75 1.61
N GLN A 141 -16.06 -18.22 2.83
CA GLN A 141 -15.67 -17.37 3.95
C GLN A 141 -14.25 -16.81 3.73
N THR A 142 -14.17 -15.51 3.47
CA THR A 142 -12.91 -14.78 3.27
C THR A 142 -12.69 -13.77 4.40
N GLU A 143 -11.54 -13.88 5.06
CA GLU A 143 -11.06 -12.93 6.07
C GLU A 143 -10.22 -11.84 5.42
N ILE A 144 -10.52 -10.58 5.74
CA ILE A 144 -9.80 -9.40 5.26
C ILE A 144 -9.27 -8.65 6.48
N THR A 145 -7.95 -8.53 6.57
CA THR A 145 -7.28 -7.84 7.67
C THR A 145 -6.46 -6.67 7.15
N VAL A 146 -6.56 -5.52 7.80
CA VAL A 146 -5.75 -4.33 7.49
C VAL A 146 -5.07 -3.86 8.76
N GLY A 147 -3.73 -3.84 8.74
CA GLY A 147 -2.90 -3.29 9.81
C GLY A 147 -2.32 -1.93 9.43
N LEU A 148 -2.23 -1.01 10.39
CA LEU A 148 -1.56 0.28 10.21
C LEU A 148 -0.05 0.14 10.46
N ASN A 149 0.74 0.74 9.58
CA ASN A 149 2.19 0.67 9.61
C ASN A 149 2.81 2.07 9.52
N ALA A 150 3.94 2.25 10.20
CA ALA A 150 4.81 3.39 9.97
C ALA A 150 5.48 3.31 8.60
N ASN A 151 6.07 4.41 8.15
CA ASN A 151 6.69 4.49 6.82
C ASN A 151 7.99 3.69 6.67
N GLY A 152 8.63 3.33 7.78
CA GLY A 152 9.73 2.35 7.90
C GLY A 152 9.24 0.89 7.94
N HIS A 153 7.95 0.65 7.67
CA HIS A 153 7.26 -0.65 7.61
C HIS A 153 6.97 -1.32 8.94
N GLU A 154 7.32 -0.69 10.07
CA GLU A 154 6.96 -1.20 11.39
C GLU A 154 5.44 -1.24 11.57
N ALA A 155 4.93 -2.32 12.17
CA ALA A 155 3.54 -2.37 12.57
C ALA A 155 3.31 -1.39 13.73
N LEU A 156 2.30 -0.52 13.62
CA LEU A 156 1.93 0.35 14.72
C LEU A 156 1.28 -0.49 15.82
N THR A 157 1.72 -0.27 17.06
CA THR A 157 1.19 -0.98 18.23
C THR A 157 0.75 -0.03 19.33
N HIS A 158 -0.26 -0.43 20.10
CA HIS A 158 -0.65 0.25 21.33
C HIS A 158 -0.86 -0.80 22.43
N ASN A 159 -0.20 -0.60 23.58
CA ASN A 159 -0.04 -1.58 24.64
C ASN A 159 0.46 -2.93 24.13
N GLY A 160 1.38 -2.92 23.16
CA GLY A 160 1.94 -4.13 22.55
C GLY A 160 0.99 -4.89 21.61
N GLN A 161 -0.22 -4.37 21.35
CA GLN A 161 -1.16 -4.93 20.39
C GLN A 161 -1.10 -4.15 19.08
N LYS A 162 -1.14 -4.85 17.94
CA LYS A 162 -1.20 -4.20 16.63
C LYS A 162 -2.47 -3.39 16.49
N ILE A 163 -2.36 -2.25 15.81
CA ILE A 163 -3.49 -1.45 15.39
C ILE A 163 -3.95 -1.98 14.04
N GLU A 164 -4.88 -2.92 14.07
CA GLU A 164 -5.43 -3.60 12.90
C GLU A 164 -6.93 -3.83 13.04
N ALA A 165 -7.60 -4.06 11.92
CA ALA A 165 -9.00 -4.44 11.86
C ALA A 165 -9.19 -5.60 10.91
N THR A 166 -10.16 -6.46 11.24
CA THR A 166 -10.51 -7.65 10.48
C THR A 166 -12.01 -7.70 10.24
N ILE A 167 -12.40 -8.02 9.00
CA ILE A 167 -13.80 -8.34 8.63
C ILE A 167 -13.83 -9.69 7.93
N VAL A 168 -14.96 -10.39 8.04
CA VAL A 168 -15.21 -11.65 7.34
C VAL A 168 -16.35 -11.44 6.37
N VAL A 169 -16.16 -11.84 5.12
CA VAL A 169 -17.11 -11.70 4.02
C VAL A 169 -17.42 -13.07 3.46
N GLU A 170 -18.70 -13.35 3.22
CA GLU A 170 -19.11 -14.53 2.46
C GLU A 170 -19.13 -14.16 0.98
N VAL A 171 -18.19 -14.71 0.21
CA VAL A 171 -18.05 -14.47 -1.23
C VAL A 171 -18.79 -15.57 -1.99
N PRO A 172 -19.72 -15.23 -2.91
CA PRO A 172 -20.53 -16.21 -3.65
C PRO A 172 -19.75 -17.21 -4.51
#